data_AF-A0A3R6JL69-F1
#
_entry.id   AF-A0A3R6JL69-F1
#
_cell.length_a   1.000
_cell.length_b   1.000
_cell.length_c   1.000
_cell.angle_alpha   90.00
_cell.angle_beta   90.00
_cell.angle_gamma   90.00
#
_symmetry.space_group_name_H-M   'P 1'
#
loop_
_entity.id
_entity.type
_entity.pdbx_description
1 polymer ?
#
loop_
_entity_poly.entity_id
_entity_poly.type
_entity_poly.pdbx_seq_one_letter_code
_entity_poly.pdbx_strand_id
1 'polypeptide(L)' 'MENWVDKMNEMFAENCYTDNGRVTVDYCKNADKLLVTVLEDTFIISNLGEYTDFGLMMKCMEMVKSLYNK' A
#
# COMPACT_ATOMS: atom_id res chain seq x y z
N MET A 1 -9.80 8.14 -2.08
CA MET A 1 -8.73 7.17 -2.37
C MET A 1 -7.39 7.85 -2.64
N GLU A 2 -7.26 8.68 -3.68
CA GLU A 2 -5.99 9.34 -4.05
C GLU A 2 -5.31 10.08 -2.87
N ASN A 3 -6.03 10.97 -2.17
CA ASN A 3 -5.46 11.76 -1.06
C ASN A 3 -4.85 10.95 0.10
N TRP A 4 -5.27 9.70 0.33
CA TRP A 4 -4.71 8.91 1.42
C TRP A 4 -3.61 7.97 0.97
N VAL A 5 -3.67 7.51 -0.27
CA VAL A 5 -2.61 6.71 -0.89
C VAL A 5 -1.32 7.54 -0.93
N ASP A 6 -1.42 8.80 -1.35
CA ASP A 6 -0.28 9.74 -1.37
C ASP A 6 0.32 9.91 0.03
N LYS A 7 -0.51 10.13 1.05
CA LYS A 7 -0.06 10.24 2.45
C LYS A 7 0.60 8.97 2.98
N MET A 8 0.14 7.80 2.56
CA MET A 8 0.80 6.54 2.92
C MET A 8 2.20 6.46 2.28
N ASN A 9 2.32 6.83 1.01
CA ASN A 9 3.61 6.85 0.32
C ASN A 9 4.58 7.88 0.95
N GLU A 10 4.09 9.07 1.34
CA GLU A 10 4.87 10.06 2.10
C GLU A 10 5.38 9.45 3.42
N MET A 11 4.50 8.82 4.20
CA MET A 11 4.88 8.15 5.46
C MET A 11 5.91 7.05 5.24
N PHE A 12 5.80 6.26 4.17
CA PHE A 12 6.80 5.23 3.86
C PHE A 12 8.15 5.83 3.44
N ALA A 13 8.13 6.91 2.67
CA ALA A 13 9.33 7.60 2.23
C ALA A 13 10.10 8.25 3.40
N GLU A 14 9.39 8.72 4.43
CA GLU A 14 9.99 9.31 5.63
C GLU A 14 10.57 8.27 6.62
N ASN A 15 10.20 6.99 6.48
CA ASN A 15 10.62 5.94 7.38
C ASN A 15 11.87 5.21 6.84
N CYS A 16 12.96 5.21 7.61
CA CYS A 16 14.26 4.65 7.21
C CYS A 16 14.28 3.15 6.88
N TYR A 17 13.23 2.40 7.23
CA TYR A 17 13.09 0.98 6.88
C TYR A 17 12.34 0.77 5.56
N THR A 18 11.56 1.76 5.11
CA THR A 18 10.70 1.72 3.93
C THR A 18 11.02 2.81 2.90
N ASP A 19 12.09 3.56 3.14
CA ASP A 19 12.57 4.67 2.33
C ASP A 19 13.02 4.25 0.92
N ASN A 20 13.31 5.24 0.06
CA ASN A 20 13.87 5.04 -1.28
C ASN A 20 12.99 4.19 -2.23
N GLY A 21 11.66 4.29 -2.12
CA GLY A 21 10.72 3.55 -2.97
C GLY A 21 10.67 2.06 -2.71
N ARG A 22 11.21 1.59 -1.57
CA ARG A 22 11.11 0.19 -1.15
C ARG A 22 9.68 -0.22 -0.86
N VAL A 23 8.81 0.73 -0.53
CA VAL A 23 7.37 0.51 -0.42
C VAL A 23 6.63 1.51 -1.28
N THR A 24 5.72 1.03 -2.11
CA THR A 24 4.75 1.89 -2.81
C THR A 24 3.35 1.33 -2.66
N VAL A 25 2.37 2.23 -2.59
CA VAL A 25 0.96 1.93 -2.68
C VAL A 25 0.40 2.67 -3.88
N ASP A 26 -0.22 1.96 -4.81
CA ASP A 26 -0.74 2.50 -6.05
C ASP A 26 -2.21 2.11 -6.24
N TYR A 27 -3.06 3.08 -6.57
CA TYR A 27 -4.46 2.82 -6.91
C TYR A 27 -4.66 2.78 -8.42
N CYS A 28 -5.00 1.60 -8.94
CA CYS A 28 -5.37 1.42 -10.34
C CYS A 28 -6.87 1.67 -10.53
N LYS A 29 -7.24 2.91 -10.86
CA LYS A 29 -8.64 3.31 -11.09
C LYS A 29 -9.36 2.49 -12.16
N ASN A 30 -8.66 2.09 -13.23
CA ASN A 30 -9.26 1.33 -14.33
C ASN A 30 -9.64 -0.10 -13.93
N ALA A 31 -8.87 -0.70 -13.01
CA ALA A 31 -9.10 -2.06 -12.54
C ALA A 31 -9.83 -2.11 -11.17
N ASP A 32 -10.03 -0.95 -10.55
CA ASP A 32 -10.48 -0.77 -9.17
C ASP A 32 -9.72 -1.66 -8.16
N LYS A 33 -8.38 -1.53 -8.19
CA LYS A 33 -7.46 -2.33 -7.36
C LYS A 33 -6.40 -1.47 -6.71
N LEU A 34 -5.96 -1.88 -5.53
CA LEU A 34 -4.77 -1.35 -4.88
C LEU A 34 -3.61 -2.32 -5.06
N LEU A 35 -2.45 -1.78 -5.42
CA LEU A 35 -1.19 -2.49 -5.53
C LEU A 35 -0.31 -2.02 -4.38
N VAL A 36 0.23 -2.97 -3.62
CA VAL A 36 1.19 -2.72 -2.55
C VAL A 36 2.48 -3.42 -2.95
N THR A 37 3.50 -2.63 -3.28
CA THR A 37 4.82 -3.14 -3.66
C THR A 37 5.75 -3.00 -2.48
N VAL A 38 6.48 -4.07 -2.16
CA VAL A 38 7.52 -4.09 -1.13
C VAL A 38 8.77 -4.73 -1.74
N LEU A 39 9.82 -3.95 -1.90
CA LEU A 39 11.02 -4.31 -2.66
C LEU A 39 10.63 -4.74 -4.09
N GLU A 40 10.74 -6.03 -4.39
CA GLU A 40 10.38 -6.62 -5.69
C GLU A 40 9.05 -7.39 -5.64
N ASP A 41 8.50 -7.61 -4.45
CA ASP A 41 7.26 -8.35 -4.25
C ASP A 41 6.05 -7.39 -4.38
N THR A 42 5.07 -7.76 -5.21
CA THR A 42 3.82 -6.99 -5.36
C THR A 42 2.63 -7.79 -4.86
N PHE A 43 1.80 -7.17 -4.04
CA PHE A 43 0.52 -7.71 -3.59
C PHE A 43 -0.64 -6.88 -4.14
N ILE A 44 -1.72 -7.55 -4.53
CA ILE A 44 -2.90 -6.92 -5.12
C ILE A 44 -4.08 -7.08 -4.16
N ILE A 45 -4.61 -5.95 -3.69
CA ILE A 45 -5.87 -5.92 -2.95
C ILE A 45 -7.01 -5.73 -3.96
N SER A 46 -7.87 -6.73 -4.05
CA SER A 46 -9.12 -6.70 -4.83
C SER A 46 -10.32 -6.45 -3.91
N ASN A 47 -11.50 -6.20 -4.49
CA ASN A 47 -12.76 -5.95 -3.79
C ASN A 47 -12.71 -4.74 -2.84
N LEU A 48 -12.23 -3.59 -3.33
CA LEU A 48 -12.04 -2.39 -2.52
C LEU A 48 -13.34 -1.89 -1.85
N GLY A 49 -14.49 -2.10 -2.50
CA GLY A 49 -15.80 -1.71 -1.96
C GLY A 49 -16.25 -2.44 -0.69
N GLU A 50 -15.57 -3.52 -0.29
CA GLU A 50 -15.82 -4.21 0.99
C GLU A 50 -15.16 -3.51 2.19
N TYR A 51 -14.31 -2.51 1.93
CA TYR A 51 -13.49 -1.86 2.95
C TYR A 51 -13.79 -0.37 3.01
N THR A 52 -13.66 0.20 4.21
CA THR A 52 -13.53 1.66 4.37
C THR A 52 -12.11 2.10 3.97
N ASP A 53 -11.90 3.39 3.71
CA ASP A 53 -10.55 3.94 3.48
C ASP A 53 -9.58 3.55 4.61
N PHE A 54 -10.02 3.64 5.87
CA PHE A 54 -9.22 3.20 7.03
C PHE A 54 -8.93 1.69 7.00
N GLY A 55 -9.92 0.86 6.63
CA GLY A 55 -9.73 -0.58 6.48
C GLY A 55 -8.69 -0.91 5.40
N LEU A 56 -8.70 -0.19 4.28
CA LEU A 56 -7.71 -0.34 3.21
C LEU A 56 -6.31 0.07 3.67
N MET A 57 -6.18 1.18 4.40
CA MET A 57 -4.89 1.60 4.99
C MET A 57 -4.31 0.50 5.90
N MET A 58 -5.12 -0.03 6.82
CA MET A 58 -4.69 -1.08 7.75
C MET A 58 -4.25 -2.34 7.00
N LYS A 59 -4.98 -2.72 5.94
CA LYS A 59 -4.63 -3.86 5.10
C LYS A 59 -3.32 -3.63 4.35
N CYS A 60 -3.06 -2.42 3.85
CA CYS A 60 -1.77 -2.09 3.25
C CYS A 60 -0.63 -2.25 4.26
N MET A 61 -0.79 -1.73 5.49
CA MET A 61 0.22 -1.86 6.55
C MET A 61 0.48 -3.33 6.94
N GLU A 62 -0.57 -4.14 7.01
CA GLU A 62 -0.47 -5.58 7.27
C GLU A 62 0.34 -6.28 6.16
N MET A 63 0.05 -5.98 4.90
CA MET A 63 0.78 -6.55 3.75
C MET A 63 2.24 -6.12 3.75
N VAL A 64 2.52 -4.85 4.01
CA VAL A 64 3.91 -4.35 4.14
C VAL A 64 4.65 -5.13 5.22
N LYS A 65 4.05 -5.25 6.42
CA LYS A 65 4.64 -6.02 7.52
C LYS A 65 4.86 -7.48 7.15
N SER A 66 3.90 -8.11 6.48
CA SER A 66 4.00 -9.52 6.08
C SER A 66 5.11 -9.76 5.06
N LEU A 67 5.26 -8.87 4.08
CA LEU A 67 6.26 -8.99 3.02
C LEU A 67 7.69 -8.70 3.50
N TYR A 68 7.86 -7.76 4.44
CA TYR A 68 9.19 -7.49 5.03
C TYR A 68 9.72 -8.60 5.94
N ASN A 69 8.83 -9.38 6.57
CA ASN A 69 9.20 -10.44 7.51
C ASN A 69 9.25 -11.84 6.86
N LYS A 70 9.15 -11.90 5.53
CA LYS A 70 9.26 -13.13 4.74
C LYS A 70 10.73 -13.47 4.50
#